data_AF-A0A2Y9C7V8-F1
#
_entry.id   AF-A0A2Y9C7V8-F1
#
_cell.length_a   1.000
_cell.length_b   1.000
_cell.length_c   1.000
_cell.angle_alpha   90.00
_cell.angle_beta   90.00
_cell.angle_gamma   90.00
#
_symmetry.space_group_name_H-M   'P 1'
#
loop_
_entity.id
_entity.type
_entity.pdbx_description
1 polymer ?
#
loop_
_entity_poly.entity_id
_entity_poly.type
_entity_poly.pdbx_seq_one_letter_code
_entity_poly.pdbx_strand_id
1 'polypeptide(L)'
;MAINEEDRQLAVAAELEEAARTLAHSTRDVPVPSDSYSLLAELRAAIDSLEQVCQQLGAWHSSVVDGIHYAGEDDRGDGATGTITAAAELEAATAALNAASSALGRAHSANGVVRWYDRPR
;
A
#
# COMPACT_ATOMS: atom_id res chain seq x y z
N MET A 1 -2.49 7.35 21.72
CA MET A 1 -3.40 6.26 21.32
C MET A 1 -2.54 5.06 20.97
N ALA A 2 -2.78 3.91 21.59
CA ALA A 2 -2.05 2.69 21.25
C ALA A 2 -2.60 2.16 19.93
N ILE A 3 -1.79 2.23 18.87
CA ILE A 3 -2.17 1.85 17.48
C ILE A 3 -2.39 0.33 17.35
N ASN A 4 -2.07 -0.44 18.39
CA ASN A 4 -2.09 -1.91 18.43
C ASN A 4 -3.14 -2.48 19.40
N GLU A 5 -4.30 -1.82 19.56
CA GLU A 5 -5.48 -2.48 20.15
C GLU A 5 -6.00 -3.53 19.15
N GLU A 6 -6.41 -4.71 19.65
CA GLU A 6 -7.06 -5.75 18.84
C GLU A 6 -8.21 -5.14 18.01
N ASP A 7 -8.35 -5.60 16.76
CA ASP A 7 -9.30 -5.10 15.73
C ASP A 7 -9.07 -3.69 15.15
N ARG A 8 -8.29 -2.80 15.80
CA ARG A 8 -8.07 -1.44 15.27
C ARG A 8 -7.31 -1.44 13.94
N GLN A 9 -6.33 -2.33 13.80
CA GLN A 9 -5.53 -2.46 12.57
C GLN A 9 -6.37 -2.94 11.38
N LEU A 10 -7.31 -3.87 11.62
CA LEU A 10 -8.25 -4.34 10.59
C LEU A 10 -9.24 -3.24 10.17
N ALA A 11 -9.77 -2.47 11.13
CA ALA A 11 -10.63 -1.34 10.82
C ALA A 11 -9.91 -0.27 9.97
N VAL A 12 -8.66 0.07 10.31
CA VAL A 12 -7.85 1.01 9.53
C VAL A 12 -7.55 0.47 8.13
N ALA A 13 -7.28 -0.83 7.99
CA ALA A 13 -7.08 -1.46 6.67
C ALA A 13 -8.36 -1.39 5.81
N ALA A 14 -9.54 -1.58 6.41
CA ALA A 14 -10.81 -1.43 5.71
C ALA A 14 -11.09 0.02 5.30
N GLU A 15 -10.80 1.01 6.17
CA GLU A 15 -10.90 2.43 5.84
C GLU A 15 -9.97 2.81 4.66
N LEU A 16 -8.76 2.25 4.62
CA LEU A 16 -7.81 2.44 3.52
C LEU A 16 -8.32 1.85 2.20
N GLU A 17 -8.88 0.64 2.21
CA GLU A 17 -9.48 0.00 1.03
C GLU A 17 -10.61 0.87 0.46
N GLU A 18 -11.51 1.34 1.34
CA GLU A 18 -12.63 2.19 0.96
C GLU A 18 -12.18 3.54 0.38
N ALA A 19 -11.15 4.16 0.97
CA ALA A 19 -10.55 5.38 0.46
C ALA A 19 -9.89 5.16 -0.91
N ALA A 20 -9.13 4.08 -1.08
CA ALA A 20 -8.50 3.72 -2.35
C ALA A 20 -9.54 3.44 -3.45
N ARG A 21 -10.62 2.72 -3.11
CA ARG A 21 -11.76 2.44 -4.00
C ARG A 21 -12.46 3.73 -4.42
N THR A 22 -12.69 4.63 -3.47
CA THR A 22 -13.27 5.96 -3.74
C THR A 22 -12.37 6.78 -4.67
N LEU A 23 -11.05 6.80 -4.42
CA LEU A 23 -10.08 7.52 -5.24
C LEU A 23 -9.99 6.93 -6.66
N ALA A 24 -10.00 5.59 -6.80
CA ALA A 24 -10.03 4.92 -8.09
C ALA A 24 -11.30 5.24 -8.88
N HIS A 25 -12.43 5.43 -8.20
CA HIS A 25 -13.67 5.84 -8.84
C HIS A 25 -13.64 7.33 -9.23
N SER A 26 -13.18 8.20 -8.34
CA SER A 26 -13.17 9.65 -8.58
C SER A 26 -12.19 10.03 -9.69
N THR A 27 -11.03 9.39 -9.78
CA THR A 27 -10.01 9.66 -10.81
C THR A 27 -10.38 9.24 -12.24
N ARG A 28 -11.58 8.67 -12.45
CA ARG A 28 -12.15 8.49 -13.80
C ARG A 28 -12.37 9.81 -14.52
N ASP A 29 -12.57 10.88 -13.76
CA ASP A 29 -12.60 12.25 -14.25
C ASP A 29 -11.82 13.16 -13.29
N VAL A 30 -11.05 14.10 -13.82
CA VAL A 30 -10.32 15.08 -13.00
C VAL A 30 -10.86 16.46 -13.38
N PRO A 31 -11.95 16.92 -12.73
CA PRO A 31 -12.68 18.12 -13.15
C PRO A 31 -11.87 19.40 -12.96
N VAL A 32 -10.85 19.36 -12.10
CA VAL A 32 -9.85 20.41 -11.92
C VAL A 32 -8.49 19.82 -12.26
N PRO A 33 -8.11 19.77 -13.56
CA PRO A 33 -6.84 19.21 -14.00
C PRO A 33 -5.61 19.76 -13.27
N SER A 34 -5.64 21.00 -12.77
CA SER A 34 -4.54 21.53 -11.95
C SER A 34 -4.34 20.80 -10.61
N ASP A 35 -5.38 20.17 -10.05
CA ASP A 35 -5.27 19.35 -8.83
C ASP A 35 -4.48 18.05 -9.06
N SER A 36 -4.29 17.64 -10.32
CA SER A 36 -3.52 16.44 -10.66
C SER A 36 -2.09 16.46 -10.12
N TYR A 37 -1.50 17.64 -9.89
CA TYR A 37 -0.18 17.76 -9.28
C TYR A 37 -0.21 17.26 -7.82
N SER A 38 -1.14 17.77 -7.03
CA SER A 38 -1.33 17.37 -5.62
C SER A 38 -1.77 15.91 -5.51
N LEU A 39 -2.67 15.46 -6.39
CA LEU A 39 -3.10 14.04 -6.42
C LEU A 39 -1.92 13.07 -6.61
N LEU A 40 -0.95 13.42 -7.47
CA LEU A 40 0.25 12.60 -7.66
C LEU A 40 1.18 12.59 -6.44
N ALA A 41 1.26 13.70 -5.69
CA ALA A 41 2.04 13.77 -4.45
C ALA A 41 1.41 12.90 -3.35
N GLU A 42 0.10 13.02 -3.16
CA GLU A 42 -0.64 12.25 -2.16
C GLU A 42 -0.61 10.75 -2.48
N LEU A 43 -0.79 10.37 -3.75
CA LEU A 43 -0.71 8.97 -4.17
C LEU A 43 0.69 8.39 -3.91
N ARG A 44 1.74 9.18 -4.13
CA ARG A 44 3.10 8.75 -3.82
C ARG A 44 3.30 8.52 -2.31
N ALA A 45 2.84 9.45 -1.48
CA ALA A 45 2.92 9.31 -0.02
C ALA A 45 2.14 8.09 0.50
N ALA A 46 0.97 7.79 -0.10
CA ALA A 46 0.20 6.59 0.20
C ALA A 46 0.96 5.31 -0.17
N ILE A 47 1.62 5.26 -1.32
CA ILE A 47 2.46 4.12 -1.72
C ILE A 47 3.66 3.95 -0.79
N ASP A 48 4.35 5.04 -0.42
CA ASP A 48 5.47 4.99 0.54
C ASP A 48 5.01 4.41 1.90
N SER A 49 3.79 4.73 2.33
CA SER A 49 3.19 4.19 3.55
C SER A 49 2.83 2.70 3.41
N LEU A 50 2.25 2.31 2.26
CA LEU A 50 1.96 0.90 1.96
C LEU A 50 3.24 0.05 1.88
N GLU A 51 4.32 0.60 1.33
CA GLU A 51 5.64 -0.05 1.31
C GLU A 51 6.08 -0.38 2.75
N GLN A 52 5.96 0.58 3.66
CA GLN A 52 6.29 0.37 5.07
C GLN A 52 5.39 -0.69 5.73
N VAL A 53 4.09 -0.73 5.42
CA VAL A 53 3.18 -1.78 5.92
C VAL A 53 3.63 -3.16 5.45
N CYS A 54 3.96 -3.32 4.16
CA CYS A 54 4.46 -4.58 3.62
C CYS A 54 5.77 -5.01 4.30
N GLN A 55 6.71 -4.09 4.51
CA GLN A 55 7.96 -4.36 5.23
C GLN A 55 7.70 -4.85 6.66
N GLN A 56 6.79 -4.18 7.38
CA GLN A 56 6.45 -4.53 8.76
C GLN A 56 5.78 -5.91 8.86
N LEU A 57 4.83 -6.21 7.96
CA LEU A 57 4.18 -7.51 7.90
C LEU A 57 5.17 -8.62 7.50
N GLY A 58 6.06 -8.36 6.55
CA GLY A 58 7.08 -9.31 6.12
C GLY A 58 8.08 -9.65 7.23
N ALA A 59 8.51 -8.62 7.98
CA ALA A 59 9.35 -8.81 9.16
C ALA A 59 8.62 -9.61 10.25
N TRP A 60 7.32 -9.33 10.48
CA TRP A 60 6.50 -10.08 11.42
C TRP A 60 6.40 -11.56 11.03
N HIS A 61 6.04 -11.86 9.77
CA HIS A 61 6.00 -13.23 9.25
C HIS A 61 7.34 -13.96 9.31
N SER A 62 8.45 -13.25 9.18
CA SER A 62 9.80 -13.83 9.32
C SER A 62 10.18 -14.12 10.78
N SER A 63 9.49 -13.52 11.74
CA SER A 63 9.79 -13.61 13.17
C SER A 63 8.98 -14.66 13.93
N VAL A 64 7.88 -15.14 13.35
CA VAL A 64 7.03 -16.18 13.95
C VAL A 64 7.70 -17.56 13.87
N VAL A 65 7.43 -18.42 14.84
CA VAL A 65 8.14 -19.70 15.04
C VAL A 65 7.10 -20.80 15.24
N ASP A 66 7.22 -21.89 14.47
CA ASP A 66 6.35 -23.06 14.59
C ASP A 66 6.43 -23.68 15.99
N GLY A 67 5.29 -24.16 16.49
CA GLY A 67 5.15 -24.70 17.84
C GLY A 67 5.24 -23.66 18.98
N ILE A 68 5.46 -22.38 18.66
CA ILE A 68 5.48 -21.27 19.62
C ILE A 68 4.38 -20.24 19.28
N HIS A 69 4.43 -19.70 18.07
CA HIS A 69 3.55 -18.62 17.61
C HIS A 69 2.36 -19.12 16.79
N TYR A 70 2.50 -20.29 16.17
CA TYR A 70 1.42 -21.00 15.50
C TYR A 70 1.63 -22.50 15.71
N ALA A 71 0.54 -23.25 15.73
CA ALA A 71 0.61 -24.69 15.56
C ALA A 71 0.52 -24.94 14.05
N GLY A 72 1.52 -25.57 13.45
CA GLY A 72 1.38 -26.08 12.10
C GLY A 72 0.08 -26.88 11.91
N GLU A 73 -0.50 -26.73 10.70
CA GLU A 73 -1.69 -27.37 10.12
C GLU A 73 -3.10 -26.97 10.66
N ASP A 74 -3.90 -26.38 9.77
CA ASP A 74 -5.12 -27.07 9.33
C ASP A 74 -4.71 -28.11 8.26
N ASP A 75 -5.47 -29.17 7.98
CA ASP A 75 -5.10 -30.32 7.11
C ASP A 75 -4.79 -29.98 5.62
N ARG A 76 -4.30 -28.78 5.30
CA ARG A 76 -4.09 -28.21 3.96
C ARG A 76 -2.62 -27.94 3.61
N GLY A 77 -1.67 -28.06 4.56
CA GLY A 77 -0.23 -28.02 4.26
C GLY A 77 0.68 -27.53 5.39
N ASP A 78 1.99 -27.49 5.11
CA ASP A 78 3.03 -27.09 6.07
C ASP A 78 3.01 -25.57 6.37
N GLY A 79 2.63 -25.22 7.61
CA GLY A 79 2.57 -23.84 8.10
C GLY A 79 3.92 -23.10 8.09
N ALA A 80 5.05 -23.82 8.19
CA ALA A 80 6.39 -23.23 8.09
C ALA A 80 6.72 -22.75 6.68
N THR A 81 6.31 -23.53 5.67
CA THR A 81 6.35 -23.08 4.28
C THR A 81 5.46 -21.84 4.09
N GLY A 82 4.27 -21.82 4.70
CA GLY A 82 3.32 -20.70 4.62
C GLY A 82 3.89 -19.36 5.11
N THR A 83 4.52 -19.33 6.29
CA THR A 83 5.06 -18.08 6.85
C THR A 83 6.27 -17.56 6.06
N ILE A 84 7.12 -18.46 5.57
CA ILE A 84 8.26 -18.11 4.71
C ILE A 84 7.78 -17.55 3.37
N THR A 85 6.80 -18.20 2.74
CA THR A 85 6.21 -17.72 1.49
C THR A 85 5.56 -16.35 1.68
N ALA A 86 4.78 -16.14 2.75
CA ALA A 86 4.17 -14.85 3.04
C ALA A 86 5.23 -13.74 3.21
N ALA A 87 6.31 -14.00 3.95
CA ALA A 87 7.40 -13.04 4.11
C ALA A 87 8.08 -12.69 2.77
N ALA A 88 8.37 -13.69 1.93
CA ALA A 88 9.00 -13.50 0.63
C ALA A 88 8.10 -12.69 -0.34
N GLU A 89 6.80 -12.97 -0.37
CA GLU A 89 5.86 -12.21 -1.21
C GLU A 89 5.69 -10.76 -0.72
N LEU A 90 5.76 -10.52 0.60
CA LEU A 90 5.74 -9.16 1.16
C LEU A 90 7.03 -8.37 0.86
N GLU A 91 8.17 -9.04 0.79
CA GLU A 91 9.42 -8.46 0.30
C GLU A 91 9.31 -8.09 -1.19
N ALA A 92 8.74 -8.98 -2.02
CA ALA A 92 8.48 -8.70 -3.43
C ALA A 92 7.52 -7.51 -3.61
N ALA A 93 6.45 -7.45 -2.81
CA ALA A 93 5.50 -6.34 -2.81
C ALA A 93 6.18 -5.02 -2.41
N THR A 94 7.04 -5.03 -1.40
CA THR A 94 7.85 -3.88 -0.99
C THR A 94 8.68 -3.34 -2.15
N ALA A 95 9.40 -4.22 -2.86
CA ALA A 95 10.20 -3.83 -4.01
C ALA A 95 9.35 -3.22 -5.15
N ALA A 96 8.17 -3.80 -5.39
CA ALA A 96 7.23 -3.28 -6.39
C ALA A 96 6.68 -1.89 -6.01
N LEU A 97 6.34 -1.66 -4.74
CA LEU A 97 5.85 -0.38 -4.23
C LEU A 97 6.94 0.70 -4.31
N ASN A 98 8.19 0.35 -3.99
CA ASN A 98 9.32 1.27 -4.15
C ASN A 98 9.53 1.72 -5.61
N ALA A 99 9.42 0.77 -6.55
CA ALA A 99 9.48 1.07 -7.98
C ALA A 99 8.30 1.96 -8.42
N ALA A 100 7.10 1.72 -7.90
CA ALA A 100 5.91 2.54 -8.15
C ALA A 100 6.07 3.96 -7.59
N SER A 101 6.57 4.13 -6.36
CA SER A 101 6.88 5.44 -5.76
C SER A 101 7.85 6.24 -6.62
N SER A 102 8.90 5.59 -7.14
CA SER A 102 9.85 6.20 -8.05
C SER A 102 9.19 6.65 -9.37
N ALA A 103 8.28 5.85 -9.92
CA ALA A 103 7.53 6.21 -11.13
C ALA A 103 6.59 7.39 -10.88
N LEU A 104 5.87 7.40 -9.75
CA LEU A 104 5.01 8.51 -9.36
C LEU A 104 5.80 9.80 -9.12
N GLY A 105 6.99 9.71 -8.53
CA GLY A 105 7.87 10.88 -8.36
C GLY A 105 8.25 11.52 -9.70
N ARG A 106 8.53 10.70 -10.72
CA ARG A 106 8.78 11.19 -12.08
C ARG A 106 7.54 11.78 -12.72
N ALA A 107 6.37 11.15 -12.57
CA ALA A 107 5.10 11.66 -13.08
C ALA A 107 4.73 13.00 -12.45
N HIS A 108 4.88 13.13 -11.13
CA HIS A 108 4.65 14.35 -10.37
C HIS A 108 5.57 15.49 -10.84
N SER A 109 6.86 15.20 -11.03
CA SER A 109 7.84 16.16 -11.55
C SER A 109 7.49 16.62 -12.97
N ALA A 110 7.10 15.70 -13.85
CA ALA A 110 6.65 16.01 -15.21
C ALA A 110 5.36 16.84 -15.21
N ASN A 111 4.45 16.59 -14.27
CA ASN A 111 3.21 17.35 -14.14
C ASN A 111 3.45 18.80 -13.70
N GLY A 112 4.46 19.05 -12.84
CA GLY A 112 4.77 20.40 -12.35
C GLY A 112 5.11 21.44 -13.43
N VAL A 113 5.53 21.00 -14.62
CA VAL A 113 5.78 21.89 -15.76
C VAL A 113 4.56 22.08 -16.68
N VAL A 114 3.50 21.29 -16.51
CA VAL A 114 2.27 21.42 -17.30
C VAL A 114 1.49 22.65 -16.82
N ARG A 115 0.86 23.34 -17.77
CA ARG A 115 -0.03 24.48 -17.49
C ARG A 115 -1.44 24.08 -17.91
N TRP A 116 -2.16 23.52 -16.95
CA TRP A 116 -3.54 23.09 -17.13
C TRP A 116 -4.48 24.28 -17.27
N TYR A 117 -5.52 24.10 -18.07
CA TYR A 117 -6.73 24.93 -17.99
C TYR A 117 -7.80 24.13 -17.28
N ASP A 118 -8.35 24.66 -16.19
CA ASP A 118 -9.40 23.94 -15.45
C ASP A 118 -10.75 23.91 -16.18
N ARG A 119 -10.87 24.70 -17.25
CA ARG A 119 -11.99 24.63 -18.18
C ARG A 119 -11.45 24.64 -19.61
N PRO A 120 -11.98 23.80 -20.52
CA PRO A 120 -11.65 23.85 -21.93
C PRO A 120 -11.90 25.25 -22.49
N ARG A 121 -11.06 25.70 -23.43
CA ARG A 121 -11.29 26.90 -24.22
C ARG A 121 -12.11 26.60 -25.46
#